data_AF-A0A3D1F0M1-F1
#
_entry.id   AF-A0A3D1F0M1-F1
#
_cell.length_a   1.000
_cell.length_b   1.000
_cell.length_c   1.000
_cell.angle_alpha   90.00
_cell.angle_beta   90.00
_cell.angle_gamma   90.00
#
_symmetry.space_group_name_H-M   'P 1'
#
loop_
_entity.id
_entity.type
_entity.pdbx_description
1 polymer ?
#
loop_
_entity_poly.entity_id
_entity_poly.type
_entity_poly.pdbx_seq_one_letter_code
_entity_poly.pdbx_strand_id
1 'polypeptide(L)' 'WLRLTGPRNQMWDLINNGFKLMVGTNDIVGDDPGHGLINHSTKFVLVDRKLRTRGYYNALDSEDVAKLYRDLQIVLDEE' A
#
# COMPACT_ATOMS: atom_id res chain seq x y z
N TRP A 1 -3.64 8.85 6.52
CA TRP A 1 -2.39 8.77 7.31
C TRP A 1 -2.65 8.39 8.77
N LEU A 2 -3.65 7.56 9.07
CA LEU A 2 -4.18 7.49 10.44
C LEU A 2 -3.49 6.47 11.36
N ARG A 3 -2.75 5.46 10.86
CA ARG A 3 -1.95 4.53 11.70
C ARG A 3 -0.82 3.88 10.89
N LEU A 4 0.38 4.47 10.92
CA LEU A 4 1.61 3.84 10.39
C LEU A 4 2.36 3.03 11.46
N THR A 5 1.89 3.07 12.70
CA THR A 5 2.46 2.37 13.85
C THR A 5 1.35 1.65 14.61
N GLY A 6 1.68 0.52 15.21
CA GLY A 6 0.72 -0.29 15.97
C GLY A 6 1.14 -1.75 16.06
N PRO A 7 0.30 -2.61 16.69
CA PRO A 7 0.56 -4.04 16.78
C PRO A 7 0.74 -4.66 15.38
N ARG A 8 1.73 -5.56 15.24
CA ARG A 8 2.11 -6.18 13.96
C ARG A 8 0.92 -6.83 13.24
N ASN A 9 0.07 -7.57 13.98
CA ASN A 9 -1.11 -8.21 13.43
C ASN A 9 -2.12 -7.21 12.83
N GLN A 10 -2.35 -6.07 13.48
CA GLN A 10 -3.25 -5.02 12.96
C GLN A 10 -2.66 -4.34 11.73
N MET A 11 -1.33 -4.13 11.71
CA MET A 11 -0.65 -3.62 10.52
C MET A 11 -0.74 -4.61 9.35
N TRP A 12 -0.57 -5.90 9.62
CA TRP A 12 -0.67 -6.95 8.61
C TRP A 12 -2.09 -7.07 8.06
N ASP A 13 -3.09 -6.99 8.92
CA ASP A 13 -4.50 -6.95 8.52
C ASP A 13 -4.81 -5.72 7.67
N LEU A 14 -4.32 -4.53 8.05
CA LEU A 14 -4.49 -3.32 7.26
C LEU A 14 -3.86 -3.46 5.86
N ILE A 15 -2.66 -4.05 5.76
CA ILE A 15 -1.97 -4.21 4.48
C ILE A 15 -2.70 -5.24 3.60
N ASN A 16 -2.99 -6.44 4.12
CA ASN A 16 -3.63 -7.52 3.37
C ASN A 16 -5.12 -7.29 3.11
N ASN A 17 -5.88 -6.86 4.12
CA ASN A 17 -7.34 -6.75 4.04
C ASN A 17 -7.83 -5.35 3.71
N GLY A 18 -7.10 -4.31 4.10
CA GLY A 18 -7.41 -2.92 3.75
C GLY A 18 -6.87 -2.55 2.37
N PHE A 19 -5.54 -2.55 2.22
CA PHE A 19 -4.86 -2.17 0.98
C PHE A 19 -4.76 -3.30 -0.05
N LYS A 20 -5.16 -4.54 0.27
CA LYS A 20 -5.05 -5.70 -0.63
C LYS A 20 -3.64 -5.88 -1.21
N LEU A 21 -2.62 -5.53 -0.43
CA LEU A 21 -1.22 -5.74 -0.75
C LEU A 21 -0.72 -6.95 0.01
N MET A 22 0.21 -7.71 -0.59
CA MET A 22 0.82 -8.84 0.07
C MET A 22 1.85 -8.34 1.09
N VAL A 23 1.70 -8.77 2.34
CA VAL A 23 2.76 -8.68 3.36
C VAL A 23 3.11 -10.06 3.86
N GLY A 24 4.41 -10.32 3.96
CA GLY A 24 4.95 -11.58 4.46
C GLY A 24 6.42 -11.40 4.82
N THR A 25 6.91 -12.26 5.70
CA THR A 25 8.34 -12.49 5.93
C THR A 25 8.72 -13.73 5.14
N ASN A 26 9.92 -13.78 4.56
CA ASN A 26 10.42 -15.07 4.05
C ASN A 26 10.49 -16.05 5.22
N ASP A 27 9.85 -17.21 5.11
CA ASP A 27 9.78 -18.27 6.14
C ASP A 27 11.14 -18.87 6.55
N ILE A 28 12.25 -18.33 6.01
CA ILE A 28 13.62 -18.85 6.16
C ILE A 28 14.29 -18.37 7.43
N VAL A 29 13.86 -17.24 8.00
CA VAL A 29 14.37 -16.76 9.29
C VAL A 29 13.15 -16.63 10.18
N GLY A 30 13.21 -17.25 11.36
CA GLY A 30 12.14 -17.22 12.35
C GLY A 30 11.76 -15.79 12.74
N ASP A 31 10.94 -15.67 13.78
CA ASP A 31 10.27 -14.44 14.24
C ASP A 31 11.20 -13.28 14.70
N ASP A 32 12.43 -13.20 14.16
CA ASP A 32 13.33 -12.06 14.23
C ASP A 32 12.72 -10.86 13.49
N PRO A 33 12.31 -9.81 14.22
CA PRO A 33 11.64 -8.64 13.65
C PRO A 33 12.50 -7.85 12.66
N GLY A 34 13.81 -8.13 12.56
CA GLY A 34 14.76 -7.41 11.70
C GLY A 34 15.22 -8.14 10.44
N HIS A 35 14.94 -9.44 10.28
CA HIS A 35 15.62 -10.28 9.27
C HIS A 35 14.71 -10.93 8.21
N GLY A 36 13.38 -10.76 8.30
CA GLY A 36 12.49 -11.13 7.21
C GLY A 36 12.64 -10.12 6.05
N LEU A 37 13.04 -10.57 4.86
CA LEU A 37 13.01 -9.70 3.67
C LEU A 37 11.60 -9.14 3.50
N ILE A 38 11.42 -7.86 3.79
CA ILE A 38 10.19 -7.15 3.47
C ILE A 38 10.13 -7.09 1.94
N ASN A 39 9.13 -7.73 1.35
CA ASN A 39 8.91 -7.63 -0.09
C ASN A 39 8.67 -6.16 -0.46
N HIS A 40 9.60 -5.57 -1.22
CA HIS A 40 9.46 -4.23 -1.75
C HIS A 40 8.52 -4.25 -2.96
N SER A 41 7.29 -3.77 -2.77
CA SER A 41 6.37 -3.56 -3.88
C SER A 41 6.71 -2.28 -4.62
N THR A 42 6.57 -2.29 -5.94
CA THR A 42 6.61 -1.08 -6.77
C THR A 42 5.24 -0.40 -6.84
N LYS A 43 4.22 -0.89 -6.12
CA LYS A 43 2.85 -0.38 -6.24
C LYS A 43 2.64 0.88 -5.39
N PHE A 44 2.11 1.92 -6.02
CA PHE A 44 1.40 3.00 -5.35
C PHE A 44 -0.08 2.67 -5.21
N VAL A 45 -0.70 3.18 -4.13
CA VAL A 45 -2.13 3.04 -3.84
C VAL A 45 -2.70 4.45 -3.66
N LEU A 46 -3.68 4.82 -4.48
CA LEU A 46 -4.41 6.08 -4.33
C LEU A 46 -5.57 5.87 -3.35
N VAL A 47 -5.66 6.70 -2.31
CA VAL A 47 -6.70 6.62 -1.27
C VAL A 47 -7.35 7.99 -1.12
N ASP A 48 -8.68 8.04 -1.15
CA ASP A 48 -9.42 9.29 -1.04
C ASP A 48 -9.67 9.73 0.42
N ARG A 49 -10.29 10.91 0.59
CA ARG A 49 -10.62 11.49 1.91
C ARG A 49 -11.60 10.64 2.73
N LYS A 50 -12.36 9.75 2.09
CA LYS A 50 -13.29 8.81 2.71
C LYS A 50 -12.63 7.45 2.99
N LEU A 51 -11.28 7.39 2.91
CA LEU A 51 -10.45 6.21 3.13
C LEU A 51 -10.74 5.06 2.17
N ARG A 52 -11.25 5.36 0.97
CA ARG A 52 -11.49 4.35 -0.07
C ARG A 52 -10.28 4.25 -0.98
N THR A 53 -9.84 3.02 -1.25
CA THR A 53 -8.84 2.77 -2.30
C THR A 53 -9.45 3.04 -3.66
N ARG A 54 -8.81 3.92 -4.44
CA ARG A 54 -9.27 4.37 -5.77
C ARG A 54 -8.54 3.69 -6.91
N GLY A 55 -7.33 3.22 -6.67
CA GLY A 55 -6.55 2.51 -7.67
C GLY A 55 -5.19 2.05 -7.17
N TYR A 56 -4.58 1.16 -7.95
CA TYR A 56 -3.23 0.66 -7.78
C TYR A 56 -2.43 0.99 -9.05
N TYR A 57 -1.17 1.40 -8.89
CA TYR A 57 -0.34 1.87 -9.98
C TYR A 57 1.08 1.37 -9.79
N ASN A 58 1.76 0.98 -10.87
CA ASN A 58 3.17 0.63 -10.82
C ASN A 58 4.05 1.88 -10.89
N ALA A 59 4.80 2.17 -9.83
CA ALA A 59 5.69 3.34 -9.75
C ALA A 59 6.87 3.30 -10.73
N LEU A 60 7.18 2.13 -11.31
CA LEU A 60 8.25 1.98 -12.32
C LEU A 60 7.74 2.07 -13.75
N ASP A 61 6.42 2.21 -13.96
CA ASP A 61 5.82 2.34 -15.28
C ASP A 61 5.30 3.77 -15.46
N SER A 62 5.85 4.48 -16.45
CA SER A 62 5.54 5.89 -16.71
C SER A 62 4.09 6.13 -17.12
N GLU A 63 3.45 5.18 -17.82
CA GLU A 63 2.04 5.33 -18.21
C GLU A 63 1.13 5.17 -17.00
N ASP A 64 1.45 4.21 -16.13
CA ASP A 64 0.72 3.99 -14.87
C ASP A 64 0.88 5.19 -13.93
N VAL A 65 2.05 5.82 -13.90
CA VAL A 65 2.28 7.08 -13.17
C VAL A 65 1.47 8.23 -13.78
N ALA A 66 1.41 8.35 -15.11
CA ALA A 66 0.58 9.35 -15.77
C ALA A 66 -0.91 9.14 -15.46
N LYS A 67 -1.37 7.87 -15.43
CA LYS A 67 -2.72 7.50 -15.02
C LYS A 67 -2.99 7.86 -13.56
N LEU A 68 -2.04 7.63 -12.66
CA LEU A 68 -2.15 8.03 -11.25
C LEU A 68 -2.41 9.54 -11.12
N TYR A 69 -1.69 10.38 -11.87
CA TYR A 69 -1.92 11.84 -11.82
C TYR A 69 -3.31 12.23 -12.33
N ARG A 70 -3.82 11.58 -13.39
CA ARG A 70 -5.18 11.82 -13.90
C ARG A 70 -6.24 11.44 -12.85
N ASP A 71 -6.11 10.25 -12.27
CA ASP A 71 -7.04 9.75 -11.26
C ASP A 71 -6.97 10.58 -9.97
N LEU A 72 -5.78 11.09 -9.61
CA LEU A 72 -5.58 12.01 -8.49
C LEU A 72 -6.38 13.30 -8.68
N GLN A 73 -6.35 13.89 -9.88
CA GLN A 73 -7.12 15.11 -10.15
C GLN A 73 -8.62 14.88 -9.95
N ILE A 74 -9.15 13.77 -10.46
CA ILE A 74 -10.56 13.39 -10.24
C ILE A 74 -10.88 13.28 -8.75
N VAL A 75 -10.01 12.62 -7.98
CA VAL A 75 -10.20 12.46 -6.53
C VAL A 75 -10.10 13.78 -5.77
N LEU A 76 -9.27 14.72 -6.23
CA LEU A 76 -9.16 16.05 -5.61
C LEU A 76 -10.43 16.88 -5.81
N ASP A 77 -11.07 16.72 -6.97
CA ASP A 77 -12.31 17.41 -7.35
C ASP A 77 -13.56 16.78 -6.68
N GLU A 78 -13.43 15.59 -6.09
CA GLU A 78 -14.46 14.98 -5.24
C GLU A 78 -14.46 15.59 -3.82
N GLU A 79 -15.59 16.19 -3.41
CA GLU A 79 -15.84 16.67 -2.04
C GLU A 79 -15.91 15.54 -0.98
#